data_AF-A0A1V6KDI6-F1
#
_entry.id   AF-A0A1V6KDI6-F1
#
_cell.length_a   1.000
_cell.length_b   1.000
_cell.length_c   1.000
_cell.angle_alpha   90.00
_cell.angle_beta   90.00
_cell.angle_gamma   90.00
#
_symmetry.space_group_name_H-M   'P 1'
#
loop_
_entity.id
_entity.type
_entity.pdbx_description
1 polymer ?
#
loop_
_entity_poly.entity_id
_entity_poly.type
_entity_poly.pdbx_seq_one_letter_code
_entity_poly.pdbx_strand_id
1 'polypeptide(L)' 'MEKAKKEKWSFLQAVRNGVFTVPGDGGLDFVPVFDALKSGGYKGWWVVEAEQDPAKANPLEYALIARKYIKDKAGI' A
#
# COMPACT_ATOMS: atom_id res chain seq x y z
N MET A 1 12.06 6.84 -1.28
CA MET A 1 13.21 5.92 -1.43
C MET A 1 14.55 6.62 -1.58
N GLU A 2 14.74 7.50 -2.56
CA GLU A 2 16.06 8.13 -2.82
C GLU A 2 16.64 8.91 -1.62
N LYS A 3 15.79 9.66 -0.91
CA LYS A 3 16.19 10.36 0.32
C LYS A 3 16.71 9.40 1.40
N ALA A 4 16.01 8.27 1.62
CA ALA A 4 16.40 7.26 2.60
C ALA A 4 17.78 6.66 2.30
N LYS A 5 18.07 6.37 1.02
CA LYS A 5 19.38 5.88 0.58
C LYS A 5 20.47 6.93 0.79
N LYS A 6 20.23 8.18 0.33
CA LYS A 6 21.18 9.28 0.43
C LYS A 6 21.55 9.59 1.89
N GLU A 7 20.56 9.60 2.77
CA GLU A 7 20.73 9.90 4.20
C GLU A 7 21.06 8.67 5.05
N LYS A 8 21.22 7.50 4.43
CA LYS A 8 21.53 6.21 5.10
C LYS A 8 20.59 5.91 6.28
N TRP A 9 19.29 6.15 6.08
CA TRP A 9 18.29 5.89 7.10
C TRP A 9 18.27 4.41 7.50
N SER A 10 18.07 4.15 8.78
CA SER A 10 17.70 2.81 9.25
C SER A 10 16.33 2.41 8.69
N PHE A 11 16.03 1.10 8.74
CA PHE A 11 14.72 0.60 8.33
C PHE A 11 13.57 1.32 9.03
N LEU A 12 13.63 1.43 10.37
CA LEU A 12 12.61 2.12 11.16
C LEU A 12 12.48 3.60 10.77
N GLN A 13 13.59 4.29 10.49
CA GLN A 13 13.55 5.67 10.01
C GLN A 13 12.86 5.77 8.65
N ALA A 14 13.11 4.84 7.73
CA ALA A 14 12.43 4.81 6.44
C ALA A 14 10.91 4.58 6.60
N VAL A 15 10.50 3.63 7.44
CA VAL A 15 9.08 3.36 7.77
C VAL A 15 8.40 4.61 8.31
N ARG A 16 8.98 5.26 9.34
CA ARG A 16 8.43 6.50 9.93
C ARG A 16 8.42 7.71 8.99
N ASN A 17 9.12 7.60 7.86
CA ASN A 17 9.14 8.61 6.79
C ASN A 17 8.40 8.14 5.52
N GLY A 18 7.49 7.18 5.65
CA GLY A 18 6.53 6.84 4.60
C GLY A 18 7.14 6.05 3.44
N VAL A 19 8.10 5.17 3.72
CA VAL A 19 8.62 4.25 2.69
C VAL A 19 7.56 3.23 2.24
N PHE A 20 6.63 2.89 3.13
CA PHE A 20 5.45 2.05 2.87
C PHE A 20 4.17 2.88 3.01
N THR A 21 3.14 2.44 2.32
CA THR A 21 1.81 3.06 2.26
C THR A 21 0.86 2.10 1.53
N VAL A 22 -0.40 2.46 1.36
CA VAL A 22 -1.50 1.60 0.89
C VAL A 22 -1.71 1.66 -0.63
N PRO A 23 -2.37 0.66 -1.25
CA PRO A 23 -2.78 0.75 -2.65
C PRO A 23 -3.57 2.04 -2.93
N GLY A 24 -3.19 2.79 -3.96
CA GLY A 24 -3.80 4.08 -4.31
C GLY A 24 -3.13 5.31 -3.69
N ASP A 25 -2.22 5.13 -2.73
CA ASP A 25 -1.27 6.15 -2.30
C ASP A 25 0.14 5.56 -2.42
N GLY A 26 0.85 5.82 -3.52
CA GLY A 26 2.17 5.23 -3.75
C GLY A 26 2.51 5.07 -5.23
N GLY A 27 3.62 4.39 -5.50
CA GLY A 27 4.15 4.22 -6.87
C GLY A 27 3.90 2.86 -7.50
N LEU A 28 3.24 1.92 -6.82
CA LEU A 28 2.99 0.57 -7.32
C LEU A 28 1.62 0.50 -7.99
N ASP A 29 1.58 -0.06 -9.21
CA ASP A 29 0.34 -0.45 -9.87
C ASP A 29 -0.02 -1.90 -9.50
N PHE A 30 -1.16 -2.08 -8.84
CA PHE A 30 -1.63 -3.39 -8.37
C PHE A 30 -2.57 -4.07 -9.38
N VAL A 31 -2.98 -3.41 -10.46
CA VAL A 31 -3.86 -4.02 -11.49
C VAL A 31 -3.31 -5.37 -11.98
N PRO A 32 -2.01 -5.52 -12.32
CA PRO A 32 -1.47 -6.81 -12.74
C PRO A 32 -1.57 -7.91 -11.66
N VAL A 33 -1.47 -7.54 -10.38
CA VAL A 33 -1.61 -8.49 -9.26
C VAL A 33 -3.05 -8.98 -9.16
N PHE A 34 -4.01 -8.07 -9.28
CA PHE A 34 -5.43 -8.43 -9.26
C PHE A 34 -5.80 -9.36 -10.43
N ASP A 35 -5.26 -9.09 -11.63
CA ASP A 35 -5.50 -9.90 -12.82
C ASP A 35 -4.87 -11.30 -12.70
N ALA A 36 -3.68 -11.40 -12.10
CA ALA A 36 -3.05 -12.68 -11.79
C ALA A 36 -3.88 -13.50 -10.80
N LEU A 37 -4.40 -12.87 -9.74
CA LEU A 37 -5.25 -13.55 -8.74
C LEU A 37 -6.57 -14.04 -9.37
N LYS A 38 -7.20 -13.21 -10.21
CA LYS A 38 -8.44 -13.57 -10.93
C LYS A 38 -8.21 -14.71 -11.92
N SER A 39 -7.18 -14.62 -12.76
CA SER A 39 -6.86 -15.66 -13.75
C SER A 39 -6.45 -16.98 -13.09
N GLY A 40 -5.77 -16.92 -11.94
CA GLY A 40 -5.47 -18.10 -11.12
C GLY A 40 -6.67 -18.69 -10.38
N GLY A 41 -7.86 -18.08 -10.46
CA GLY A 41 -9.05 -18.55 -9.74
C GLY A 41 -8.92 -18.48 -8.22
N TYR A 42 -8.08 -17.58 -7.71
CA TYR A 42 -7.86 -17.44 -6.27
C TYR A 42 -9.16 -17.08 -5.54
N LYS A 43 -9.46 -17.81 -4.46
CA LYS A 43 -10.63 -17.58 -3.60
C LYS A 43 -10.15 -17.53 -2.16
N GLY A 44 -10.10 -16.33 -1.60
CA GLY A 44 -9.62 -16.10 -0.25
C GLY A 44 -9.65 -14.63 0.10
N TRP A 45 -9.02 -14.29 1.23
CA TRP A 45 -8.99 -12.94 1.74
C TRP A 45 -7.87 -12.13 1.11
N TRP A 46 -8.17 -10.88 0.80
CA TRP A 46 -7.16 -9.87 0.54
C TRP A 46 -7.04 -9.00 1.79
N VAL A 47 -5.82 -8.83 2.28
CA VAL A 47 -5.53 -8.02 3.46
C VAL A 47 -4.67 -6.86 3.01
N VAL A 48 -5.10 -5.64 3.34
CA VAL A 48 -4.29 -4.44 3.15
C VAL A 48 -3.50 -4.23 4.43
N GLU A 49 -2.17 -4.18 4.29
CA GLU A 49 -1.24 -3.91 5.38
C GLU A 49 -0.28 -2.79 4.94
N ALA A 50 -0.06 -1.82 5.83
CA ALA A 50 0.89 -0.74 5.62
C ALA A 50 1.41 -0.22 6.96
N GLU A 51 2.71 -0.34 7.20
CA GLU A 51 3.36 0.23 8.37
C GLU A 51 3.66 1.70 8.16
N GLN A 52 2.88 2.55 8.82
CA GLN A 52 3.02 4.00 8.77
C GLN A 52 2.99 4.60 10.18
N ASP A 53 3.51 5.81 10.33
CA ASP A 53 3.35 6.58 11.57
C ASP A 53 1.92 7.13 11.62
N PRO A 54 1.05 6.66 12.53
CA PRO A 54 -0.38 7.02 12.53
C PRO A 54 -0.63 8.49 12.84
N ALA A 55 0.35 9.21 13.41
CA ALA A 55 0.28 10.65 13.60
C ALA A 55 0.47 11.44 12.29
N LYS A 56 1.07 10.83 11.27
CA LYS A 56 1.28 11.41 9.94
C LYS A 56 0.31 10.85 8.89
N ALA A 57 -0.10 9.60 9.05
CA ALA A 57 -1.00 8.89 8.16
C ALA A 57 -2.18 8.34 8.97
N ASN A 58 -3.30 9.06 8.98
CA ASN A 58 -4.47 8.65 9.75
C ASN A 58 -4.95 7.26 9.27
N PRO A 59 -5.07 6.25 10.15
CA PRO A 59 -5.41 4.89 9.72
C PRO A 59 -6.74 4.76 8.99
N LEU A 60 -7.77 5.53 9.38
CA LEU A 60 -9.08 5.48 8.73
C LEU A 60 -9.03 6.07 7.33
N GLU A 61 -8.38 7.23 7.17
CA GLU A 61 -8.23 7.87 5.86
C GLU A 61 -7.49 6.96 4.88
N TYR A 62 -6.40 6.34 5.33
CA TYR A 62 -5.61 5.43 4.51
C TYR A 62 -6.36 4.13 4.19
N ALA A 63 -7.15 3.59 5.13
CA ALA A 63 -8.03 2.45 4.84
C ALA A 63 -9.08 2.79 3.76
N LEU A 64 -9.63 4.01 3.77
CA LEU A 64 -10.59 4.47 2.76
C LEU A 64 -9.94 4.67 1.38
N ILE A 65 -8.70 5.19 1.33
CA ILE A 65 -7.93 5.29 0.08
C ILE A 65 -7.75 3.89 -0.54
N ALA A 66 -7.26 2.94 0.25
CA ALA A 66 -7.07 1.56 -0.20
C ALA A 66 -8.36 0.93 -0.68
N ARG A 67 -9.44 1.07 0.11
CA ARG A 67 -10.77 0.52 -0.22
C ARG A 67 -11.30 1.09 -1.53
N LYS A 68 -11.13 2.39 -1.77
CA LYS A 68 -11.56 3.05 -3.01
C LYS A 68 -10.74 2.53 -4.20
N TYR A 69 -9.42 2.49 -4.09
CA TYR A 69 -8.54 2.01 -5.16
C TYR A 69 -8.90 0.57 -5.56
N ILE A 70 -9.07 -0.33 -4.58
CA ILE A 70 -9.44 -1.73 -4.83
C ILE A 70 -10.83 -1.81 -5.47
N LYS A 71 -11.80 -1.00 -5.03
CA LYS A 71 -13.13 -0.93 -5.66
C LYS A 71 -13.04 -0.60 -7.15
N ASP A 72 -12.31 0.46 -7.45
CA ASP A 72 -12.25 1.04 -8.79
C ASP A 72 -11.45 0.16 -9.75
N LYS A 73 -10.43 -0.54 -9.25
CA LYS A 73 -9.49 -1.32 -10.07
C LYS A 73 -9.79 -2.82 -10.11
N ALA A 74 -10.22 -3.40 -9.00
CA ALA A 74 -10.50 -4.83 -8.90
C ALA A 74 -12.00 -5.18 -9.02
N GLY A 75 -12.89 -4.23 -8.77
CA GLY A 75 -14.35 -4.43 -8.87
C GLY A 75 -14.97 -5.17 -7.67
N ILE A 76 -14.33 -5.11 -6.49
CA ILE A 76 -14.79 -5.72 -5.23
C ILE A 76 -14.96 -4.69 -4.09
#